data_AF-A0A3S9M9I6-F1
#
_entry.id   AF-A0A3S9M9I6-F1
#
_cell.length_a   1.000
_cell.length_b   1.000
_cell.length_c   1.000
_cell.angle_alpha   90.00
_cell.angle_beta   90.00
_cell.angle_gamma   90.00
#
_symmetry.space_group_name_H-M   'P 1'
#
loop_
_entity.id
_entity.type
_entity.pdbx_description
1 polymer ?
#
loop_
_entity_poly.entity_id
_entity_poly.type
_entity_poly.pdbx_seq_one_letter_code
_entity_poly.pdbx_strand_id
1 'polypeptide(L)'
;MTTRVEITEEQLPEQLRPLLAAYRETRQKAADAFNDQRVAPVHAKHQLQAPLDEANRAASEAHTALLEGSREHPQEIRQYSHARFAACVERAREHLVAAEQELRKAAGHAAVHASVRDGRPTVNAERGQESPGKKAAMFAIGLVQDAAGSLPDGID
;
A
#
# COMPACT_ATOMS: atom_id res chain seq x y z
N MET A 1 5.17 8.44 17.41
CA MET A 1 4.09 8.21 16.42
C MET A 1 3.62 6.78 16.59
N THR A 2 2.39 6.55 17.05
CA THR A 2 1.77 5.22 17.05
C THR A 2 1.17 4.99 15.68
N THR A 3 1.84 4.22 14.84
CA THR A 3 1.32 3.82 13.53
C THR A 3 0.05 3.03 13.77
N ARG A 4 -1.10 3.61 13.46
CA ARG A 4 -2.38 2.92 13.58
C ARG A 4 -2.39 1.80 12.53
N VAL A 5 -2.36 0.56 12.99
CA VAL A 5 -2.49 -0.60 12.09
C VAL A 5 -3.97 -0.71 11.72
N GLU A 6 -4.31 -0.23 10.52
CA GLU A 6 -5.64 -0.39 9.95
C GLU A 6 -5.66 -1.65 9.08
N ILE A 7 -6.39 -2.68 9.54
CA ILE A 7 -6.57 -3.92 8.76
C ILE A 7 -7.50 -3.60 7.59
N THR A 8 -7.05 -3.92 6.38
CA THR A 8 -7.81 -3.82 5.14
C THR A 8 -8.36 -5.19 4.72
N GLU A 9 -9.42 -5.19 3.90
CA GLU A 9 -10.04 -6.43 3.41
C GLU A 9 -9.07 -7.29 2.61
N GLU A 10 -8.16 -6.67 1.86
CA GLU A 10 -7.14 -7.37 1.08
C GLU A 10 -6.11 -8.11 1.95
N GLN A 11 -5.96 -7.72 3.22
CA GLN A 11 -5.06 -8.33 4.19
C GLN A 11 -5.68 -9.52 4.93
N LEU A 12 -6.96 -9.80 4.71
CA LEU A 12 -7.65 -10.93 5.33
C LEU A 12 -7.94 -12.06 4.32
N PRO A 13 -8.00 -13.32 4.80
CA PRO A 13 -8.57 -14.44 4.06
C PRO A 13 -9.99 -14.15 3.60
N GLU A 14 -10.41 -14.77 2.49
CA GLU A 14 -11.70 -14.53 1.84
C GLU A 14 -12.89 -14.76 2.79
N GLN A 15 -12.76 -15.70 3.72
CA GLN A 15 -13.76 -16.05 4.72
C GLN A 15 -14.06 -14.90 5.70
N LEU A 16 -13.07 -14.06 6.01
CA LEU A 16 -13.19 -12.98 6.98
C LEU A 16 -13.51 -11.62 6.35
N ARG A 17 -13.36 -11.46 5.03
CA ARG A 17 -13.64 -10.20 4.34
C ARG A 17 -15.09 -9.73 4.52
N PRO A 18 -16.13 -10.60 4.38
CA PRO A 18 -17.51 -10.19 4.61
C PRO A 18 -17.76 -9.71 6.04
N LEU A 19 -17.12 -10.35 7.03
CA LEU A 19 -17.24 -9.97 8.45
C LEU A 19 -16.60 -8.60 8.72
N LEU A 20 -15.43 -8.34 8.12
CA LEU A 20 -14.77 -7.04 8.24
C LEU A 20 -15.59 -5.93 7.56
N ALA A 21 -16.16 -6.20 6.38
CA ALA A 21 -17.03 -5.27 5.67
C ALA A 21 -18.29 -4.93 6.49
N ALA A 22 -18.96 -5.94 7.04
CA ALA A 22 -20.12 -5.76 7.91
C ALA A 22 -19.77 -4.93 9.17
N TYR A 23 -18.63 -5.22 9.81
CA TYR A 23 -18.16 -4.43 10.96
C TYR A 23 -17.89 -2.97 10.59
N ARG A 24 -17.23 -2.71 9.45
CA ARG A 24 -16.94 -1.34 8.99
C ARG A 24 -18.22 -0.58 8.70
N GLU A 25 -19.17 -1.21 8.02
CA GLU A 25 -20.45 -0.60 7.67
C GLU A 25 -21.27 -0.24 8.92
N THR A 26 -21.44 -1.20 9.84
CA THR A 26 -22.17 -0.99 11.10
C THR A 26 -21.48 0.04 12.00
N ARG A 27 -20.14 0.04 12.06
CA ARG A 27 -19.38 1.06 12.79
C ARG A 27 -19.57 2.45 12.20
N GLN A 28 -19.60 2.58 10.88
CA GLN A 28 -19.87 3.85 10.22
C GLN A 28 -21.29 4.35 10.54
N LYS A 29 -22.29 3.47 10.45
CA LYS A 29 -23.68 3.78 10.84
C LYS A 29 -23.79 4.24 12.30
N ALA A 30 -23.07 3.60 13.23
CA ALA A 30 -23.04 4.02 14.63
C ALA A 30 -22.37 5.40 14.81
N ALA A 31 -21.29 5.68 14.06
CA ALA A 31 -20.65 6.99 14.09
C ALA A 31 -21.55 8.09 13.52
N ASP A 32 -22.29 7.80 12.45
CA ASP A 32 -23.24 8.72 11.84
C ASP A 32 -24.42 9.00 12.80
N ALA A 33 -25.02 7.97 13.39
CA ALA A 33 -26.07 8.11 14.40
C ALA A 33 -25.61 8.90 15.63
N PHE A 34 -24.36 8.70 16.06
CA PHE A 34 -23.77 9.47 17.15
C PHE A 34 -23.60 10.95 16.77
N ASN A 35 -23.14 11.23 15.55
CA ASN A 35 -23.02 12.60 15.06
C ASN A 35 -24.37 13.29 14.96
N ASP A 36 -25.40 12.61 14.47
CA ASP A 36 -26.76 13.13 14.36
C ASP A 36 -27.31 13.49 15.75
N GLN A 37 -27.15 12.62 16.74
CA GLN A 37 -27.57 12.91 18.12
C GLN A 37 -26.77 14.07 18.73
N ARG A 38 -25.47 14.15 18.44
CA ARG A 38 -24.58 15.18 18.98
C ARG A 38 -24.99 16.59 18.51
N VAL A 39 -25.31 16.72 17.23
CA VAL A 39 -25.64 18.01 16.58
C VAL A 39 -27.13 18.36 16.71
N ALA A 40 -28.00 17.40 16.99
CA ALA A 40 -29.42 17.63 17.18
C ALA A 40 -29.74 18.62 18.32
N PRO A 41 -30.81 19.42 18.19
CA PRO A 41 -31.28 20.30 19.25
C PRO A 41 -31.75 19.46 20.46
N VAL A 42 -31.59 20.00 21.67
CA VAL A 42 -31.80 19.27 22.95
C VAL A 42 -33.15 18.55 23.01
N HIS A 43 -34.22 19.19 22.54
CA HIS A 43 -35.56 18.61 22.55
C HIS A 43 -35.73 17.43 21.60
N ALA A 44 -34.90 17.26 20.57
CA ALA A 44 -34.98 16.15 19.62
C ALA A 44 -34.06 14.97 19.97
N LYS A 45 -33.09 15.16 20.89
CA LYS A 45 -32.09 14.13 21.23
C LYS A 45 -32.68 12.83 21.76
N HIS A 46 -33.79 12.91 22.50
CA HIS A 46 -34.46 11.72 23.05
C HIS A 46 -35.04 10.81 21.96
N GLN A 47 -35.43 11.37 20.81
CA GLN A 47 -35.95 10.61 19.66
C GLN A 47 -34.83 9.88 18.91
N LEU A 48 -33.60 10.37 19.02
CA LEU A 48 -32.41 9.82 18.37
C LEU A 48 -31.66 8.80 19.26
N GLN A 49 -32.04 8.66 20.54
CA GLN A 49 -31.40 7.70 21.45
C GLN A 49 -31.63 6.26 21.02
N ALA A 50 -32.87 5.88 20.68
CA ALA A 50 -33.18 4.50 20.27
C ALA A 50 -32.46 4.09 18.98
N PRO A 51 -32.44 4.91 17.90
CA PRO A 51 -31.62 4.64 16.71
C PRO A 51 -30.12 4.52 17.00
N LEU A 52 -29.58 5.36 17.89
CA LEU A 52 -28.17 5.27 18.30
C LEU A 52 -27.88 3.97 19.06
N ASP A 53 -28.74 3.58 20.00
CA ASP A 53 -28.57 2.36 20.76
C ASP A 53 -28.65 1.12 19.87
N GLU A 54 -29.55 1.11 18.88
CA GLU A 54 -29.66 0.06 17.87
C GLU A 54 -28.41 -0.03 16.99
N ALA A 55 -27.92 1.11 16.49
CA ALA A 55 -26.70 1.15 15.68
C ALA A 55 -25.46 0.70 16.47
N ASN A 56 -25.34 1.09 17.74
CA ASN A 56 -24.26 0.63 18.63
C ASN A 56 -24.35 -0.87 18.92
N ARG A 57 -25.56 -1.41 19.08
CA ARG A 57 -25.77 -2.84 19.32
C ARG A 57 -25.38 -3.65 18.08
N ALA A 58 -25.82 -3.22 16.90
CA ALA A 58 -25.44 -3.84 15.62
C ALA A 58 -23.92 -3.79 15.36
N ALA A 59 -23.26 -2.66 15.66
CA ALA A 59 -21.81 -2.54 15.56
C ALA A 59 -21.07 -3.47 16.54
N SER A 60 -21.61 -3.66 17.75
CA SER A 60 -21.04 -4.57 18.74
C SER A 60 -21.20 -6.03 18.33
N GLU A 61 -22.37 -6.41 17.80
CA GLU A 61 -22.63 -7.76 17.28
C GLU A 61 -21.72 -8.09 16.10
N ALA A 62 -21.57 -7.17 15.14
CA ALA A 62 -20.65 -7.32 14.02
C ALA A 62 -19.18 -7.40 14.47
N HIS A 63 -18.81 -6.66 15.52
CA HIS A 63 -17.48 -6.76 16.11
C HIS A 63 -17.23 -8.13 16.74
N THR A 64 -18.19 -8.66 17.51
CA THR A 64 -18.12 -10.00 18.10
C THR A 64 -18.01 -11.07 17.02
N ALA A 65 -18.82 -11.01 15.97
CA ALA A 65 -18.76 -11.95 14.86
C ALA A 65 -17.38 -11.95 14.16
N LEU A 66 -16.78 -10.77 13.95
CA LEU A 66 -15.43 -10.67 13.40
C LEU A 66 -14.38 -11.28 14.33
N LEU A 67 -14.49 -11.06 15.64
CA LEU A 67 -13.59 -11.63 16.64
C LEU A 67 -13.70 -13.15 16.69
N GLU A 68 -14.91 -13.70 16.65
CA GLU A 68 -15.17 -15.14 16.65
C GLU A 68 -14.62 -15.79 15.38
N GLY A 69 -14.95 -15.26 14.19
CA GLY A 69 -14.38 -15.76 12.94
C GLY A 69 -12.85 -15.70 12.92
N SER A 70 -12.26 -14.64 13.47
CA SER A 70 -10.80 -14.52 13.56
C SER A 70 -10.17 -15.54 14.52
N ARG A 71 -10.90 -15.94 15.58
CA ARG A 71 -10.47 -16.98 16.53
C ARG A 71 -10.57 -18.39 15.95
N GLU A 72 -11.49 -18.61 15.03
CA GLU A 72 -11.66 -19.91 14.35
C GLU A 72 -10.58 -20.16 13.29
N HIS A 73 -10.07 -19.08 12.66
CA HIS A 73 -9.14 -19.17 11.54
C HIS A 73 -7.73 -18.55 11.77
N PRO A 74 -7.05 -18.73 12.93
CA PRO A 74 -5.81 -18.02 13.23
C PRO A 74 -4.64 -18.42 12.33
N GLN A 75 -4.58 -19.70 11.91
CA GLN A 75 -3.52 -20.19 11.03
C GLN A 75 -3.70 -19.69 9.59
N GLU A 76 -4.94 -19.66 9.11
CA GLU A 76 -5.26 -19.18 7.76
C GLU A 76 -4.91 -17.69 7.61
N ILE A 77 -5.20 -16.86 8.63
CA ILE A 77 -4.81 -15.44 8.64
C ILE A 77 -3.29 -15.29 8.52
N ARG A 78 -2.51 -16.07 9.28
CA ARG A 78 -1.04 -16.03 9.24
C ARG A 78 -0.50 -16.47 7.89
N GLN A 79 -0.98 -17.61 7.38
CA GLN A 79 -0.55 -18.16 6.09
C GLN A 79 -0.89 -17.21 4.94
N TYR A 80 -2.09 -16.64 4.94
CA TYR A 80 -2.51 -15.67 3.94
C TYR A 80 -1.65 -14.41 3.99
N SER A 81 -1.42 -13.85 5.19
CA SER A 81 -0.57 -12.67 5.37
C SER A 81 0.86 -12.93 4.91
N HIS A 82 1.40 -14.11 5.23
CA HIS A 82 2.74 -14.51 4.80
C HIS A 82 2.84 -14.64 3.27
N ALA A 83 1.88 -15.32 2.64
CA ALA A 83 1.83 -15.45 1.19
C ALA A 83 1.70 -14.10 0.49
N ARG A 84 0.88 -13.19 1.02
CA ARG A 84 0.72 -11.84 0.47
C ARG A 84 1.96 -11.00 0.63
N PHE A 85 2.63 -11.06 1.78
CA PHE A 85 3.91 -10.39 1.99
C PHE A 85 4.94 -10.86 0.96
N ALA A 86 5.16 -12.18 0.85
CA ALA A 86 6.11 -12.74 -0.10
C ALA A 86 5.78 -12.29 -1.54
N ALA A 87 4.51 -12.36 -1.94
CA ALA A 87 4.07 -11.90 -3.26
C ALA A 87 4.27 -10.39 -3.48
N CYS A 88 4.17 -9.56 -2.45
CA CYS A 88 4.47 -8.12 -2.55
C CYS A 88 5.97 -7.86 -2.68
N VAL A 89 6.80 -8.57 -1.91
CA VAL A 89 8.26 -8.46 -1.98
C VAL A 89 8.77 -8.91 -3.35
N GLU A 90 8.30 -10.04 -3.87
CA GLU A 90 8.70 -10.51 -5.20
C GLU A 90 8.29 -9.53 -6.31
N ARG A 91 7.07 -8.98 -6.25
CA ARG A 91 6.66 -7.91 -7.19
C ARG A 91 7.54 -6.67 -7.06
N ALA A 92 7.94 -6.29 -5.85
CA ALA A 92 8.88 -5.19 -5.65
C ALA A 92 10.26 -5.50 -6.27
N ARG A 93 10.78 -6.73 -6.13
CA ARG A 93 12.01 -7.18 -6.80
C ARG A 93 11.88 -7.04 -8.32
N GLU A 94 10.79 -7.52 -8.90
CA GLU A 94 10.52 -7.41 -10.35
C GLU A 94 10.47 -5.95 -10.82
N HIS A 95 9.79 -5.06 -10.07
CA HIS A 95 9.71 -3.65 -10.40
C HIS A 95 11.06 -2.94 -10.33
N LEU A 96 11.91 -3.28 -9.35
CA LEU A 96 13.26 -2.73 -9.24
C LEU A 96 14.14 -3.20 -10.40
N VAL A 97 14.05 -4.46 -10.81
CA VAL A 97 14.75 -4.98 -11.99
C VAL A 97 14.30 -4.24 -13.26
N ALA A 98 12.99 -4.04 -13.43
CA ALA A 98 12.46 -3.28 -14.57
C ALA A 98 12.94 -1.82 -14.56
N ALA A 99 12.94 -1.17 -13.39
CA ALA A 99 13.43 0.19 -13.22
C ALA A 99 14.93 0.30 -13.56
N GLU A 100 15.75 -0.66 -13.13
CA GLU A 100 17.16 -0.71 -13.47
C GLU A 100 17.37 -0.79 -15.00
N GLN A 101 16.63 -1.67 -15.68
CA GLN A 101 16.72 -1.83 -17.13
C GLN A 101 16.36 -0.55 -17.88
N GLU A 102 15.29 0.13 -17.47
CA GLU A 102 14.90 1.42 -18.05
C GLU A 102 15.93 2.52 -17.78
N LEU A 103 16.51 2.58 -16.59
CA LEU A 103 17.59 3.53 -16.29
C LEU A 103 18.85 3.26 -17.12
N ARG A 104 19.19 2.00 -17.40
CA ARG A 104 20.31 1.64 -18.30
C ARG A 104 20.04 2.12 -19.73
N LYS A 105 18.81 1.97 -20.23
CA LYS A 105 18.41 2.51 -21.54
C LYS A 105 18.50 4.03 -21.55
N ALA A 106 17.99 4.70 -20.51
CA ALA A 106 18.07 6.16 -20.36
C ALA A 106 19.53 6.65 -20.34
N ALA A 107 20.43 5.96 -19.64
CA ALA A 107 21.85 6.26 -19.64
C ALA A 107 22.47 6.14 -21.05
N GLY A 108 22.05 5.13 -21.82
CA GLY A 108 22.43 4.96 -23.22
C GLY A 108 21.96 6.12 -24.11
N HIS A 109 20.69 6.50 -24.01
CA HIS A 109 20.15 7.64 -24.76
C HIS A 109 20.82 8.95 -24.37
N ALA A 110 21.10 9.19 -23.08
CA ALA A 110 21.82 10.37 -22.61
C ALA A 110 23.26 10.43 -23.11
N ALA A 111 23.92 9.28 -23.28
CA ALA A 111 25.25 9.18 -23.86
C ALA A 111 25.24 9.51 -25.35
N VAL A 112 24.26 9.00 -26.10
CA VAL A 112 24.07 9.30 -27.53
C VAL A 112 23.72 10.76 -27.74
N HIS A 113 22.78 11.31 -26.96
CA HIS A 113 22.43 12.73 -27.05
C HIS A 113 23.67 13.63 -26.84
N ALA A 114 24.52 13.31 -25.86
CA ALA A 114 25.72 14.08 -25.58
C ALA A 114 26.85 13.90 -26.63
N SER A 115 26.83 12.80 -27.41
CA SER A 115 27.81 12.54 -28.46
C SER A 115 27.44 13.17 -29.81
N VAL A 116 26.17 13.52 -30.01
CA VAL A 116 25.67 14.19 -31.22
C VAL A 116 25.97 15.70 -31.17
N ARG A 117 26.40 16.26 -32.31
CA ARG A 117 26.59 17.70 -32.48
C ARG A 117 26.10 18.10 -33.87
N ASP A 118 25.44 19.25 -33.97
CA ASP A 118 24.99 19.76 -35.27
C ASP A 118 26.16 19.93 -36.23
N GLY A 119 26.01 19.36 -37.43
CA GLY A 119 26.98 19.45 -38.52
C GLY A 119 28.22 18.53 -38.41
N ARG A 120 28.30 17.59 -37.45
CA ARG A 120 29.41 16.61 -37.38
C ARG A 120 28.93 15.17 -37.12
N PRO A 121 29.54 14.15 -37.75
CA PRO A 121 29.17 12.76 -37.53
C PRO A 121 29.46 12.31 -36.09
N THR A 122 28.55 11.50 -35.55
CA THR A 122 28.52 10.94 -34.19
C THR A 122 29.61 9.88 -34.01
N VAL A 123 30.86 10.29 -33.76
CA VAL A 123 31.98 9.35 -33.55
C VAL A 123 32.66 9.52 -32.19
N ASN A 124 32.39 10.61 -31.45
CA ASN A 124 33.02 10.84 -30.15
C ASN A 124 32.24 10.15 -29.01
N ALA A 125 32.54 8.86 -28.80
CA ALA A 125 31.95 8.05 -27.73
C ALA A 125 32.42 8.49 -26.32
N GLU A 126 33.63 9.04 -26.18
CA GLU A 126 34.18 9.49 -24.90
C GLU A 126 33.35 10.61 -24.27
N ARG A 127 32.88 11.55 -25.10
CA ARG A 127 32.00 12.62 -24.62
C ARG A 127 30.66 12.11 -24.11
N GLY A 128 30.14 11.04 -24.72
CA GLY A 128 28.93 10.36 -24.25
C GLY A 128 29.13 9.69 -22.90
N GLN A 129 30.34 9.19 -22.60
CA GLN A 129 30.68 8.61 -21.29
C GLN A 129 30.64 9.65 -20.17
N GLU A 130 31.04 10.89 -20.46
CA GLU A 130 31.10 11.96 -19.47
C GLU A 130 29.78 12.72 -19.27
N SER A 131 28.75 12.39 -20.06
CA SER A 131 27.42 13.02 -20.03
C SER A 131 26.85 13.10 -18.61
N PRO A 132 26.45 14.30 -18.12
CA PRO A 132 25.82 14.46 -16.82
C PRO A 132 24.55 13.60 -16.67
N GLY A 133 23.74 13.50 -17.74
CA GLY A 133 22.54 12.68 -17.74
C GLY A 133 22.85 11.18 -17.61
N LYS A 134 23.93 10.72 -18.26
CA LYS A 134 24.42 9.35 -18.09
C LYS A 134 24.88 9.10 -16.65
N LYS A 135 25.70 9.99 -16.09
CA LYS A 135 26.21 9.87 -14.71
C LYS A 135 25.07 9.83 -13.69
N ALA A 136 24.06 10.68 -13.85
CA ALA A 136 22.88 10.69 -12.99
C ALA A 136 22.06 9.40 -13.11
N ALA A 137 21.83 8.89 -14.33
CA ALA A 137 21.14 7.62 -14.54
C ALA A 137 21.90 6.43 -13.93
N MET A 138 23.23 6.41 -14.07
CA MET A 138 24.09 5.39 -13.46
C MET A 138 24.11 5.47 -11.92
N PHE A 139 24.05 6.67 -11.36
CA PHE A 139 23.91 6.84 -9.91
C PHE A 139 22.56 6.31 -9.41
N ALA A 140 21.46 6.62 -10.12
CA ALA A 140 20.14 6.09 -9.80
C ALA A 140 20.08 4.55 -9.88
N ILE A 141 20.81 3.93 -10.82
CA ILE A 141 20.96 2.46 -10.86
C ILE A 141 21.56 1.94 -9.54
N GLY A 142 22.61 2.59 -9.01
CA GLY A 142 23.18 2.23 -7.72
C GLY A 142 22.15 2.25 -6.58
N LEU A 143 21.33 3.31 -6.52
CA LEU A 143 20.26 3.40 -5.53
C LEU A 143 19.20 2.30 -5.68
N VAL A 144 18.86 1.91 -6.91
CA VAL A 144 17.92 0.81 -7.19
C VAL A 144 18.52 -0.53 -6.72
N GLN A 145 19.81 -0.74 -6.93
CA GLN A 145 20.51 -1.95 -6.48
C GLN A 145 20.61 -2.01 -4.95
N ASP A 146 20.90 -0.89 -4.30
CA ASP A 146 20.90 -0.78 -2.84
C ASP A 146 19.50 -1.06 -2.28
N ALA A 147 18.47 -0.48 -2.90
CA ALA A 147 17.08 -0.74 -2.52
C ALA A 147 16.72 -2.22 -2.68
N ALA A 148 17.13 -2.86 -3.79
CA ALA A 148 16.90 -4.28 -4.03
C ALA A 148 17.61 -5.17 -3.00
N GLY A 149 18.84 -4.81 -2.60
CA GLY A 149 19.58 -5.51 -1.55
C GLY A 149 19.02 -5.30 -0.14
N SER A 150 18.24 -4.24 0.07
CA SER A 150 17.57 -3.95 1.35
C SER A 150 16.19 -4.59 1.50
N LEU A 151 15.69 -5.26 0.45
CA LEU A 151 14.40 -5.93 0.52
C LEU A 151 14.44 -7.09 1.53
N PRO A 152 13.38 -7.27 2.32
CA PRO A 152 13.34 -8.32 3.33
C PRO A 152 13.29 -9.70 2.67
N ASP A 153 14.01 -10.66 3.26
CA ASP A 153 13.99 -12.06 2.82
C ASP A 153 12.87 -12.87 3.46
N GLY A 154 12.25 -12.35 4.52
CA GLY A 154 11.18 -12.98 5.27
C GLY A 154 10.47 -12.01 6.22
N ILE A 155 9.45 -12.50 6.92
CA ILE A 155 8.67 -11.75 7.92
C ILE A 155 9.27 -11.88 9.33
N ASP A 156 10.14 -12.86 9.53
CA ASP A 156 10.66 -13.31 10.84
C ASP A 156 11.82 -12.46 11.38
#